data_AF-A0A0F5YAX4-F1
#
_entry.id   AF-A0A0F5YAX4-F1
#
_cell.length_a   1.000
_cell.length_b   1.000
_cell.length_c   1.000
_cell.angle_alpha   90.00
_cell.angle_beta   90.00
_cell.angle_gamma   90.00
#
_symmetry.space_group_name_H-M   'P 1'
#
loop_
_entity.id
_entity.type
_entity.pdbx_description
1 polymer ?
#
loop_
_entity_poly.entity_id
_entity_poly.type
_entity_poly.pdbx_seq_one_letter_code
_entity_poly.pdbx_strand_id
1 'polypeptide(L)'
;MGTWIKNLQVTKVVDGDTLKVLLNGQREFLRLHCVDTEESFPCGTKPVTNAGIASSEMAIQYFTNPDGELTQVDVEFDGDEPVEVCLEKYRDSHGRIICYIHKDGENYNTWLIREGWSPYFIKYGRSVFYHQQMMEAEAEAQAYHRIIWNPHTNQNGAFRNYELLMSWWTLRDSVIQDYRLNGIRAGVLSVRLDYPKILAAAAEEQWITIFCDLQDGVTKWIGSGALIHTGSKDHILKLWIPEAKNDKNAPLVQLIQKRYAGLGRGYVYVSGKAVMYRDKPEITLTDLKQISDFCPIFPP
;
A
#
# COMPACT_ATOMS: atom_id res chain seq x y z
N MET A 1 16.24 -11.01 11.35
CA MET A 1 16.29 -9.67 11.98
C MET A 1 16.17 -8.68 10.86
N GLY A 2 15.34 -7.64 11.00
CA GLY A 2 15.21 -6.64 9.97
C GLY A 2 16.49 -5.83 9.77
N THR A 3 16.51 -5.03 8.70
CA THR A 3 17.56 -4.05 8.44
C THR A 3 17.25 -2.74 9.12
N TRP A 4 18.27 -2.14 9.75
CA TRP A 4 18.12 -0.98 10.62
C TRP A 4 18.96 0.21 10.16
N ILE A 5 18.43 1.42 10.39
CA ILE A 5 19.20 2.67 10.41
C ILE A 5 18.97 3.30 11.79
N LYS A 6 20.04 3.57 12.52
CA LYS A 6 19.96 4.00 13.92
C LYS A 6 20.20 5.48 14.11
N ASN A 7 19.68 6.01 15.22
CA ASN A 7 19.94 7.37 15.72
C ASN A 7 19.62 8.47 14.69
N LEU A 8 18.50 8.35 13.98
CA LEU A 8 18.05 9.38 13.05
C LEU A 8 17.34 10.50 13.78
N GLN A 9 17.81 11.73 13.57
CA GLN A 9 17.20 12.92 14.15
C GLN A 9 15.85 13.21 13.50
N VAL A 10 14.78 13.26 14.31
CA VAL A 10 13.48 13.73 13.86
C VAL A 10 13.55 15.24 13.67
N THR A 11 13.15 15.71 12.48
CA THR A 11 13.19 17.13 12.10
C THR A 11 11.80 17.75 12.04
N LYS A 12 10.77 16.93 11.89
CA LYS A 12 9.36 17.35 11.92
C LYS A 12 8.45 16.14 12.13
N VAL A 13 7.45 16.28 13.01
CA VAL A 13 6.27 15.40 13.03
C VAL A 13 5.24 16.00 12.06
N VAL A 14 4.82 15.24 11.04
CA VAL A 14 3.89 15.74 10.01
C VAL A 14 2.46 15.41 10.39
N ASP A 15 2.20 14.15 10.72
CA ASP A 15 0.94 13.66 11.26
C ASP A 15 1.19 12.36 12.06
N GLY A 16 0.15 11.72 12.60
CA GLY A 16 0.21 10.54 13.46
C GLY A 16 1.06 9.38 12.92
N ASP A 17 1.10 9.21 11.60
CA ASP A 17 1.79 8.13 10.90
C ASP A 17 2.88 8.60 9.91
N THR A 18 3.26 9.88 9.96
CA THR A 18 4.23 10.47 9.03
C THR A 18 5.22 11.39 9.73
N LEU A 19 6.51 11.11 9.58
CA LEU A 19 7.61 11.88 10.16
C LEU A 19 8.56 12.40 9.08
N LYS A 20 9.42 13.36 9.45
CA LYS A 20 10.62 13.70 8.69
C LYS A 20 11.86 13.51 9.53
N VAL A 21 12.88 12.90 8.94
CA VAL A 21 14.18 12.69 9.59
C VAL A 21 15.32 13.27 8.77
N LEU A 22 16.46 13.50 9.42
CA LEU A 22 17.72 13.80 8.74
C LEU A 22 18.45 12.49 8.44
N LEU A 23 18.46 12.09 7.17
CA LEU A 23 19.18 10.90 6.68
C LEU A 23 20.22 11.33 5.66
N ASN A 24 21.49 11.00 5.88
CA ASN A 24 22.61 11.35 4.99
C ASN A 24 22.66 12.86 4.62
N GLY A 25 22.36 13.74 5.58
CA GLY A 25 22.32 15.19 5.37
C GLY A 25 21.10 15.71 4.60
N GLN A 26 20.17 14.85 4.20
CA GLN A 26 18.93 15.21 3.52
C GLN A 26 17.71 14.97 4.41
N ARG A 27 16.66 15.79 4.22
CA ARG A 27 15.38 15.60 4.92
C ARG A 27 14.54 14.59 4.15
N GLU A 28 14.33 13.43 4.75
CA GLU A 28 13.55 12.33 4.18
C GLU A 28 12.21 12.20 4.91
N PHE A 29 11.16 11.84 4.17
CA PHE A 29 9.86 11.54 4.75
C PHE A 29 9.78 10.05 5.10
N LEU A 30 9.30 9.75 6.30
CA LEU A 30 8.99 8.40 6.75
C LEU A 30 7.48 8.23 6.81
N ARG A 31 6.97 7.15 6.20
CA ARG A 31 5.60 6.67 6.33
C ARG A 31 5.62 5.40 7.16
N LEU A 32 4.93 5.44 8.30
CA LEU A 32 4.91 4.29 9.20
C LEU A 32 4.18 3.11 8.53
N HIS A 33 4.82 1.94 8.55
CA HIS A 33 4.28 0.72 7.97
C HIS A 33 3.14 0.14 8.82
N CYS A 34 2.15 -0.46 8.15
CA CYS A 34 0.99 -1.12 8.76
C CYS A 34 0.12 -0.26 9.71
N VAL A 35 0.22 1.07 9.63
CA VAL A 35 -0.66 2.01 10.34
C VAL A 35 -1.26 3.03 9.38
N ASP A 36 -2.44 3.54 9.72
CA ASP A 36 -3.22 4.53 8.97
C ASP A 36 -4.05 5.36 9.96
N THR A 37 -3.42 6.36 10.58
CA THR A 37 -4.13 7.29 11.48
C THR A 37 -5.17 8.06 10.67
N GLU A 38 -6.27 8.47 11.32
CA GLU A 38 -7.29 9.28 10.64
C GLU A 38 -6.73 10.66 10.28
N GLU A 39 -7.27 11.28 9.22
CA GLU A 39 -6.69 12.52 8.70
C GLU A 39 -7.04 13.73 9.59
N SER A 40 -6.05 14.58 9.84
CA SER A 40 -6.18 15.83 10.58
C SER A 40 -6.47 17.04 9.68
N PHE A 41 -6.23 16.92 8.37
CA PHE A 41 -6.43 17.99 7.38
C PHE A 41 -7.17 17.47 6.14
N PRO A 42 -8.00 18.32 5.48
CA PRO A 42 -8.75 17.91 4.30
C PRO A 42 -7.82 17.83 3.10
N CYS A 43 -7.08 16.71 2.99
CA CYS A 43 -6.24 16.38 1.86
C CYS A 43 -6.67 15.02 1.27
N GLY A 44 -7.06 15.01 0.00
CA GLY A 44 -7.48 13.78 -0.68
C GLY A 44 -8.93 13.38 -0.40
N THR A 45 -9.19 12.06 -0.34
CA THR A 45 -10.56 11.49 -0.30
C THR A 45 -11.01 11.05 1.09
N LYS A 46 -10.11 11.04 2.07
CA LYS A 46 -10.43 10.66 3.45
C LYS A 46 -11.03 11.86 4.19
N PRO A 47 -12.01 11.63 5.08
CA PRO A 47 -12.57 12.70 5.87
C PRO A 47 -11.60 13.16 6.97
N VAL A 48 -11.71 14.43 7.36
CA VAL A 48 -11.12 14.93 8.61
C VAL A 48 -11.96 14.45 9.78
N THR A 49 -11.31 13.95 10.82
CA THR A 49 -11.99 13.41 12.01
C THR A 49 -11.41 13.98 13.31
N ASN A 50 -12.15 13.84 14.41
CA ASN A 50 -11.68 14.26 15.73
C ASN A 50 -10.47 13.43 16.17
N ALA A 51 -10.51 12.11 15.91
CA ALA A 51 -9.39 11.23 16.19
C ALA A 51 -8.14 11.63 15.38
N GLY A 52 -8.30 12.07 14.14
CA GLY A 52 -7.20 12.53 13.29
C GLY A 52 -6.49 13.74 13.89
N ILE A 53 -7.24 14.79 14.27
CA ILE A 53 -6.69 15.98 14.92
C ILE A 53 -5.93 15.61 16.21
N ALA A 54 -6.56 14.80 17.07
CA ALA A 54 -5.95 14.36 18.32
C ALA A 54 -4.69 13.48 18.09
N SER A 55 -4.66 12.69 17.01
CA SER A 55 -3.51 11.85 16.68
C SER A 55 -2.27 12.66 16.29
N SER A 56 -2.43 13.78 15.58
CA SER A 56 -1.31 14.66 15.25
C SER A 56 -0.70 15.29 16.49
N GLU A 57 -1.55 15.78 17.41
CA GLU A 57 -1.11 16.35 18.69
C GLU A 57 -0.39 15.31 19.55
N MET A 58 -0.96 14.10 19.65
CA MET A 58 -0.34 12.98 20.36
C MET A 58 1.03 12.63 19.77
N ALA A 59 1.16 12.54 18.44
CA ALA A 59 2.44 12.21 17.82
C ALA A 59 3.50 13.29 18.07
N ILE A 60 3.12 14.57 18.05
CA ILE A 60 4.02 15.66 18.42
C ILE A 60 4.49 15.46 19.87
N GLN A 61 3.59 15.16 20.80
CA GLN A 61 3.95 14.90 22.19
C GLN A 61 4.87 13.67 22.34
N TYR A 62 4.58 12.57 21.64
CA TYR A 62 5.36 11.34 21.72
C TYR A 62 6.81 11.51 21.25
N PHE A 63 7.03 12.29 20.19
CA PHE A 63 8.36 12.53 19.60
C PHE A 63 9.08 13.78 20.13
N THR A 64 8.48 14.50 21.08
CA THR A 64 9.12 15.65 21.73
C THR A 64 9.65 15.23 23.09
N ASN A 65 10.94 15.47 23.31
CA ASN A 65 11.60 15.19 24.58
C ASN A 65 11.18 16.22 25.65
N PRO A 66 11.43 15.97 26.95
CA PRO A 66 11.07 16.90 28.02
C PRO A 66 11.71 18.30 27.92
N ASP A 67 12.82 18.43 27.19
CA ASP A 67 13.50 19.70 26.89
C ASP A 67 12.85 20.50 25.74
N GLY A 68 11.82 19.93 25.09
CA GLY A 68 11.11 20.53 23.97
C GLY A 68 11.74 20.26 22.60
N GLU A 69 12.85 19.52 22.53
CA GLU A 69 13.47 19.14 21.27
C GLU A 69 12.86 17.85 20.70
N LEU A 70 12.88 17.73 19.37
CA LEU A 70 12.45 16.49 18.72
C LEU A 70 13.49 15.39 18.96
N THR A 71 13.00 14.18 19.21
CA THR A 71 13.82 13.05 19.61
C THR A 71 14.61 12.40 18.46
N GLN A 72 15.46 11.44 18.80
CA GLN A 72 16.07 10.52 17.84
C GLN A 72 15.29 9.22 17.77
N VAL A 73 15.25 8.61 16.59
CA VAL A 73 14.55 7.35 16.36
C VAL A 73 15.42 6.38 15.59
N ASP A 74 15.16 5.10 15.82
CA ASP A 74 15.67 4.01 14.99
C ASP A 74 14.60 3.64 13.95
N VAL A 75 15.06 3.38 12.73
CA VAL A 75 14.24 2.98 11.58
C VAL A 75 14.52 1.52 11.28
N GLU A 76 13.49 0.69 11.25
CA GLU A 76 13.58 -0.70 10.79
C GLU A 76 12.75 -0.90 9.52
N PHE A 77 13.32 -1.56 8.52
CA PHE A 77 12.60 -1.97 7.32
C PHE A 77 11.92 -3.33 7.54
N ASP A 78 10.77 -3.57 6.89
CA ASP A 78 10.07 -4.87 6.93
C ASP A 78 10.73 -5.89 5.99
N GLY A 79 12.06 -6.02 6.10
CA GLY A 79 12.94 -6.83 5.27
C GLY A 79 14.35 -6.87 5.86
N ASP A 80 15.17 -7.80 5.37
CA ASP A 80 16.54 -8.06 5.85
C ASP A 80 17.61 -7.80 4.78
N GLU A 81 17.24 -7.16 3.67
CA GLU A 81 18.17 -6.75 2.63
C GLU A 81 19.09 -5.59 3.07
N PRO A 82 20.25 -5.38 2.43
CA PRO A 82 21.11 -4.24 2.72
C PRO A 82 20.37 -2.89 2.65
N VAL A 83 20.83 -1.91 3.44
CA VAL A 83 20.15 -0.61 3.61
C VAL A 83 19.85 0.07 2.27
N GLU A 84 20.78 0.03 1.33
CA GLU A 84 20.65 0.66 0.01
C GLU A 84 19.51 0.03 -0.79
N VAL A 85 19.36 -1.30 -0.71
CA VAL A 85 18.28 -2.04 -1.36
C VAL A 85 16.94 -1.72 -0.67
N CYS A 86 16.94 -1.66 0.66
CA CYS A 86 15.75 -1.32 1.42
C CYS A 86 15.24 0.11 1.14
N LEU A 87 16.14 1.09 1.02
CA LEU A 87 15.78 2.48 0.71
C LEU A 87 15.11 2.66 -0.66
N GLU A 88 15.40 1.76 -1.60
CA GLU A 88 14.74 1.70 -2.90
C GLU A 88 13.43 0.89 -2.82
N LYS A 89 13.49 -0.33 -2.27
CA LYS A 89 12.36 -1.28 -2.19
C LYS A 89 11.21 -0.78 -1.32
N TYR A 90 11.51 -0.17 -0.18
CA TYR A 90 10.53 0.32 0.80
C TYR A 90 10.29 1.82 0.63
N ARG A 91 9.95 2.21 -0.60
CA ARG A 91 9.52 3.58 -0.91
C ARG A 91 8.16 3.58 -1.58
N ASP A 92 7.26 4.43 -1.09
CA ASP A 92 5.91 4.56 -1.63
C ASP A 92 5.87 5.39 -2.92
N SER A 93 4.70 5.50 -3.54
CA SER A 93 4.50 6.27 -4.78
C SER A 93 4.66 7.79 -4.63
N HIS A 94 4.79 8.29 -3.41
CA HIS A 94 5.06 9.70 -3.10
C HIS A 94 6.54 9.92 -2.73
N GLY A 95 7.37 8.88 -2.81
CA GLY A 95 8.77 8.94 -2.46
C GLY A 95 9.03 8.85 -0.95
N ARG A 96 8.06 8.48 -0.11
CA ARG A 96 8.26 8.34 1.34
C ARG A 96 8.83 6.97 1.66
N ILE A 97 9.79 6.91 2.58
CA ILE A 97 10.36 5.66 3.08
C ILE A 97 9.32 4.96 3.97
N ILE A 98 9.04 3.69 3.70
CA ILE A 98 8.10 2.86 4.46
C ILE A 98 8.89 2.08 5.52
N CYS A 99 8.56 2.25 6.79
CA CYS A 99 9.33 1.62 7.86
C CYS A 99 8.57 1.48 9.19
N TYR A 100 9.14 0.69 10.10
CA TYR A 100 8.85 0.75 11.53
C TYR A 100 9.71 1.82 12.19
N ILE A 101 9.14 2.52 13.16
CA ILE A 101 9.84 3.51 13.98
C ILE A 101 9.98 2.96 15.39
N HIS A 102 11.19 3.05 15.90
CA HIS A 102 11.51 2.68 17.27
C HIS A 102 12.04 3.89 18.03
N LYS A 103 11.40 4.19 19.15
CA LYS A 103 11.84 5.23 20.09
C LYS A 103 12.15 4.55 21.42
N ASP A 104 13.37 4.73 21.93
CA ASP A 104 13.81 4.12 23.20
C ASP A 104 13.57 2.58 23.26
N GLY A 105 13.65 1.90 22.11
CA GLY A 105 13.41 0.46 21.97
C GLY A 105 11.94 0.06 21.78
N GLU A 106 10.98 0.97 21.94
CA GLU A 106 9.55 0.72 21.71
C GLU A 106 9.19 0.85 20.23
N ASN A 107 8.50 -0.14 19.67
CA ASN A 107 7.92 -0.06 18.32
C ASN A 107 6.67 0.84 18.34
N TYR A 108 6.82 2.07 17.87
CA TYR A 108 5.75 3.06 17.87
C TYR A 108 4.57 2.66 16.98
N ASN A 109 4.80 1.92 15.88
CA ASN A 109 3.72 1.45 15.01
C ASN A 109 2.78 0.49 15.75
N THR A 110 3.34 -0.44 16.53
CA THR A 110 2.54 -1.38 17.34
C THR A 110 1.86 -0.66 18.51
N TRP A 111 2.55 0.32 19.11
CA TRP A 111 1.99 1.17 20.15
C TRP A 111 0.78 1.96 19.65
N LEU A 112 0.85 2.58 18.46
CA LEU A 112 -0.27 3.29 17.82
C LEU A 112 -1.51 2.40 17.69
N ILE A 113 -1.32 1.14 17.30
CA ILE A 113 -2.40 0.17 17.15
C ILE A 113 -2.97 -0.18 18.53
N ARG A 114 -2.10 -0.48 19.49
CA ARG A 114 -2.50 -0.84 20.86
C ARG A 114 -3.30 0.27 21.53
N GLU A 115 -2.88 1.52 21.38
CA GLU A 115 -3.57 2.68 21.96
C GLU A 115 -4.80 3.12 21.16
N GLY A 116 -5.12 2.44 20.05
CA GLY A 116 -6.31 2.71 19.24
C GLY A 116 -6.23 3.95 18.35
N TRP A 117 -5.04 4.52 18.14
CA TRP A 117 -4.84 5.65 17.22
C TRP A 117 -4.90 5.24 15.75
N SER A 118 -4.64 3.96 15.46
CA SER A 118 -4.66 3.38 14.13
C SER A 118 -5.23 1.98 14.16
N PRO A 119 -5.97 1.53 13.12
CA PRO A 119 -6.18 0.10 12.90
C PRO A 119 -4.87 -0.56 12.44
N TYR A 120 -4.82 -1.88 12.45
CA TYR A 120 -3.76 -2.63 11.79
C TYR A 120 -3.98 -2.59 10.26
N PHE A 121 -3.27 -1.68 9.60
CA PHE A 121 -3.52 -1.31 8.21
C PHE A 121 -2.80 -2.23 7.22
N ILE A 122 -3.46 -3.32 6.82
CA ILE A 122 -2.91 -4.36 5.92
C ILE A 122 -3.33 -4.22 4.45
N LYS A 123 -3.85 -3.06 4.02
CA LYS A 123 -4.32 -2.81 2.63
C LYS A 123 -3.30 -3.20 1.55
N TYR A 124 -2.01 -3.02 1.85
CA TYR A 124 -0.88 -3.29 0.95
C TYR A 124 0.00 -4.46 1.41
N GLY A 125 -0.57 -5.35 2.24
CA GLY A 125 0.09 -6.53 2.79
C GLY A 125 0.38 -6.36 4.28
N ARG A 126 0.32 -7.48 5.00
CA ARG A 126 0.69 -7.58 6.41
C ARG A 126 2.19 -7.44 6.60
N SER A 127 2.54 -7.02 7.81
CA SER A 127 3.91 -7.03 8.35
C SER A 127 4.53 -8.42 8.26
N VAL A 128 5.81 -8.50 7.92
CA VAL A 128 6.59 -9.75 7.99
C VAL A 128 7.01 -10.04 9.44
N PHE A 129 7.41 -9.01 10.20
CA PHE A 129 8.00 -9.21 11.54
C PHE A 129 7.03 -9.11 12.72
N TYR A 130 5.97 -8.31 12.60
CA TYR A 130 5.12 -7.88 13.71
C TYR A 130 3.64 -8.24 13.54
N HIS A 131 3.31 -9.11 12.58
CA HIS A 131 1.92 -9.43 12.26
C HIS A 131 1.10 -9.89 13.47
N GLN A 132 1.66 -10.81 14.27
CA GLN A 132 0.97 -11.34 15.44
C GLN A 132 0.79 -10.25 16.51
N GLN A 133 1.86 -9.53 16.83
CA GLN A 133 1.86 -8.48 17.86
C GLN A 133 0.89 -7.35 17.52
N MET A 134 0.80 -6.98 16.24
CA MET A 134 -0.12 -5.94 15.77
C MET A 134 -1.59 -6.41 15.78
N MET A 135 -1.85 -7.69 15.47
CA MET A 135 -3.20 -8.28 15.61
C MET A 135 -3.65 -8.31 17.08
N GLU A 136 -2.76 -8.73 17.98
CA GLU A 136 -3.04 -8.75 19.43
C GLU A 136 -3.26 -7.34 19.98
N ALA A 137 -2.45 -6.37 19.56
CA ALA A 137 -2.61 -4.96 19.90
C ALA A 137 -3.94 -4.38 19.42
N GLU A 138 -4.36 -4.70 18.19
CA GLU A 138 -5.64 -4.23 17.65
C GLU A 138 -6.82 -4.82 18.43
N ALA A 139 -6.77 -6.12 18.74
CA ALA A 139 -7.79 -6.79 19.53
C ALA A 139 -7.92 -6.18 20.94
N GLU A 140 -6.79 -5.84 21.58
CA GLU A 140 -6.77 -5.13 22.86
C GLU A 140 -7.44 -3.75 22.74
N ALA A 141 -7.05 -2.96 21.74
CA ALA A 141 -7.60 -1.62 21.51
C ALA A 141 -9.13 -1.64 21.30
N GLN A 142 -9.62 -2.63 20.56
CA GLN A 142 -11.04 -2.87 20.33
C GLN A 142 -11.77 -3.25 21.62
N ALA A 143 -11.22 -4.19 22.40
CA ALA A 143 -11.83 -4.66 23.64
C ALA A 143 -12.01 -3.55 24.69
N TYR A 144 -11.11 -2.56 24.69
CA TYR A 144 -11.17 -1.42 25.59
C TYR A 144 -11.77 -0.15 24.97
N HIS A 145 -12.34 -0.23 23.77
CA HIS A 145 -12.93 0.92 23.06
C HIS A 145 -11.98 2.13 23.02
N ARG A 146 -10.71 1.93 22.67
CA ARG A 146 -9.73 3.02 22.62
C ARG A 146 -9.91 3.86 21.36
N ILE A 147 -9.93 5.19 21.53
CA ILE A 147 -9.92 6.21 20.46
C ILE A 147 -10.81 5.85 19.26
N ILE A 148 -10.28 5.33 18.14
CA ILE A 148 -11.07 5.07 16.92
C ILE A 148 -12.10 3.95 17.12
N TRP A 149 -11.91 3.10 18.13
CA TRP A 149 -12.83 2.03 18.53
C TRP A 149 -13.91 2.52 19.52
N ASN A 150 -13.83 3.76 19.98
CA ASN A 150 -14.89 4.38 20.77
C ASN A 150 -15.88 5.08 19.83
N PRO A 151 -17.18 4.68 19.82
CA PRO A 151 -18.19 5.33 19.00
C PRO A 151 -18.39 6.83 19.32
N HIS A 152 -17.96 7.28 20.51
CA HIS A 152 -18.07 8.68 20.92
C HIS A 152 -16.96 9.57 20.34
N THR A 153 -15.79 9.03 19.97
CA THR A 153 -14.63 9.86 19.56
C THR A 153 -14.96 10.72 18.35
N ASN A 154 -15.56 10.12 17.33
CA ASN A 154 -15.98 10.81 16.10
C ASN A 154 -17.49 11.15 16.11
N GLN A 155 -18.11 11.22 17.29
CA GLN A 155 -19.54 11.52 17.40
C GLN A 155 -19.86 12.87 16.74
N ASN A 156 -20.92 12.89 15.93
CA ASN A 156 -21.37 14.05 15.15
C ASN A 156 -20.38 14.55 14.07
N GLY A 157 -19.28 13.82 13.85
CA GLY A 157 -18.30 14.10 12.81
C GLY A 157 -18.35 13.08 11.68
N ALA A 158 -17.41 13.20 10.75
CA ALA A 158 -17.14 12.14 9.80
C ALA A 158 -16.41 10.98 10.51
N PHE A 159 -16.63 9.76 10.02
CA PHE A 159 -16.00 8.57 10.56
C PHE A 159 -15.59 7.62 9.43
N ARG A 160 -14.72 6.67 9.74
CA ARG A 160 -14.34 5.59 8.83
C ARG A 160 -15.05 4.31 9.23
N ASN A 161 -15.65 3.63 8.26
CA ASN A 161 -16.28 2.33 8.49
C ASN A 161 -15.21 1.22 8.53
N TYR A 162 -14.60 1.03 9.71
CA TYR A 162 -13.56 0.02 9.90
C TYR A 162 -14.08 -1.41 9.72
N GLU A 163 -15.34 -1.70 10.04
CA GLU A 163 -15.93 -3.03 9.83
C GLU A 163 -15.84 -3.46 8.35
N LEU A 164 -16.22 -2.55 7.43
CA LEU A 164 -16.11 -2.77 6.00
C LEU A 164 -14.65 -2.74 5.51
N LEU A 165 -13.88 -1.74 5.96
CA LEU A 165 -12.52 -1.52 5.49
C LEU A 165 -11.58 -2.67 5.89
N MET A 166 -11.64 -3.14 7.14
CA MET A 166 -10.78 -4.21 7.63
C MET A 166 -11.07 -5.53 6.91
N SER A 167 -12.35 -5.84 6.68
CA SER A 167 -12.75 -7.02 5.89
C SER A 167 -12.16 -6.95 4.48
N TRP A 168 -12.25 -5.79 3.85
CA TRP A 168 -11.69 -5.56 2.53
C TRP A 168 -10.14 -5.58 2.52
N TRP A 169 -9.47 -5.03 3.52
CA TRP A 169 -8.02 -5.09 3.66
C TRP A 169 -7.52 -6.52 3.88
N THR A 170 -8.25 -7.32 4.66
CA THR A 170 -7.93 -8.73 4.90
C THR A 170 -8.00 -9.55 3.61
N LEU A 171 -9.03 -9.31 2.78
CA LEU A 171 -9.10 -9.90 1.44
C LEU A 171 -7.86 -9.53 0.62
N ARG A 172 -7.49 -8.24 0.58
CA ARG A 172 -6.31 -7.79 -0.17
C ARG A 172 -5.01 -8.41 0.36
N ASP A 173 -4.83 -8.47 1.68
CA ASP A 173 -3.68 -9.15 2.29
C ASP A 173 -3.59 -10.60 1.86
N SER A 174 -4.69 -11.37 1.95
CA SER A 174 -4.69 -12.78 1.53
C SER A 174 -4.18 -12.98 0.10
N VAL A 175 -4.59 -12.11 -0.83
CA VAL A 175 -4.16 -12.17 -2.23
C VAL A 175 -2.68 -11.83 -2.38
N ILE A 176 -2.18 -10.84 -1.61
CA ILE A 176 -0.74 -10.51 -1.57
C ILE A 176 0.06 -11.68 -1.00
N GLN A 177 -0.47 -12.39 -0.01
CA GLN A 177 0.21 -13.51 0.63
C GLN A 177 0.28 -14.71 -0.31
N ASP A 178 -0.76 -14.97 -1.09
CA ASP A 178 -0.71 -15.95 -2.19
C ASP A 178 0.34 -15.57 -3.24
N TYR A 179 0.44 -14.28 -3.60
CA TYR A 179 1.49 -13.80 -4.51
C TYR A 179 2.89 -13.98 -3.93
N ARG A 180 3.11 -13.61 -2.67
CA ARG A 180 4.41 -13.78 -1.98
C ARG A 180 4.81 -15.26 -1.90
N LEU A 181 3.87 -16.15 -1.64
CA LEU A 181 4.13 -17.59 -1.49
C LEU A 181 4.34 -18.30 -2.83
N ASN A 182 3.47 -18.03 -3.81
CA ASN A 182 3.39 -18.78 -5.06
C ASN A 182 3.74 -17.95 -6.29
N GLY A 183 3.24 -16.72 -6.36
CA GLY A 183 3.41 -15.82 -7.51
C GLY A 183 4.87 -15.53 -7.86
N ILE A 184 5.68 -15.20 -6.86
CA ILE A 184 7.12 -14.94 -7.06
C ILE A 184 7.81 -16.17 -7.67
N ARG A 185 7.52 -17.37 -7.15
CA ARG A 185 8.11 -18.62 -7.66
C ARG A 185 7.65 -18.89 -9.09
N ALA A 186 6.38 -18.62 -9.40
CA ALA A 186 5.79 -18.79 -10.72
C ALA A 186 6.27 -17.76 -11.76
N GLY A 187 7.21 -16.87 -11.41
CA GLY A 187 7.74 -15.84 -12.31
C GLY A 187 6.78 -14.67 -12.53
N VAL A 188 5.76 -14.51 -11.68
CA VAL A 188 4.85 -13.37 -11.76
C VAL A 188 5.57 -12.09 -11.33
N LEU A 189 5.52 -11.08 -12.18
CA LEU A 189 6.20 -9.80 -11.98
C LEU A 189 5.34 -8.83 -11.18
N SER A 190 5.86 -8.28 -10.09
CA SER A 190 5.24 -7.14 -9.41
C SER A 190 5.41 -5.90 -10.27
N VAL A 191 4.33 -5.16 -10.57
CA VAL A 191 4.43 -3.93 -11.38
C VAL A 191 5.41 -2.92 -10.76
N ARG A 192 5.49 -2.85 -9.43
CA ARG A 192 6.40 -1.92 -8.74
C ARG A 192 7.81 -2.49 -8.62
N LEU A 193 7.96 -3.73 -8.11
CA LEU A 193 9.28 -4.26 -7.75
C LEU A 193 10.06 -4.82 -8.95
N ASP A 194 9.35 -5.29 -9.98
CA ASP A 194 9.94 -5.90 -11.18
C ASP A 194 9.81 -5.00 -12.41
N TYR A 195 9.57 -3.69 -12.22
CA TYR A 195 9.35 -2.77 -13.33
C TYR A 195 10.47 -2.77 -14.39
N PRO A 196 11.78 -2.83 -14.03
CA PRO A 196 12.83 -2.97 -15.03
C PRO A 196 12.70 -4.25 -15.88
N LYS A 197 12.27 -5.37 -15.30
CA LYS A 197 12.02 -6.62 -16.03
C LYS A 197 10.82 -6.49 -16.96
N ILE A 198 9.77 -5.80 -16.51
CA ILE A 198 8.60 -5.50 -17.34
C ILE A 198 8.98 -4.64 -18.55
N LEU A 199 9.84 -3.63 -18.37
CA LEU A 199 10.34 -2.80 -19.47
C LEU A 199 11.14 -3.64 -20.48
N ALA A 200 12.04 -4.51 -20.01
CA ALA A 200 12.81 -5.40 -20.86
C ALA A 200 11.88 -6.37 -21.64
N ALA A 201 10.94 -7.00 -20.95
CA ALA A 201 9.95 -7.88 -21.56
C ALA A 201 9.09 -7.16 -22.60
N ALA A 202 8.67 -5.92 -22.33
CA ALA A 202 7.87 -5.12 -23.26
C ALA A 202 8.66 -4.69 -24.50
N ALA A 203 9.97 -4.43 -24.36
CA ALA A 203 10.85 -4.09 -25.48
C ALA A 203 11.08 -5.29 -26.43
N GLU A 204 11.09 -6.50 -25.88
CA GLU A 204 11.20 -7.76 -26.61
C GLU A 204 9.84 -8.37 -26.99
N GLU A 205 8.75 -7.67 -26.67
CA GLU A 205 7.38 -8.10 -26.86
C GLU A 205 7.03 -9.48 -26.27
N GLN A 206 7.55 -9.78 -25.08
CA GLN A 206 7.38 -11.07 -24.42
C GLN A 206 5.98 -11.25 -23.80
N TRP A 207 5.55 -12.50 -23.69
CA TRP A 207 4.39 -12.87 -22.90
C TRP A 207 4.78 -12.95 -21.42
N ILE A 208 4.13 -12.13 -20.59
CA ILE A 208 4.39 -12.07 -19.15
C ILE A 208 3.10 -12.20 -18.34
N THR A 209 3.23 -12.56 -17.07
CA THR A 209 2.18 -12.40 -16.07
C THR A 209 2.61 -11.38 -15.04
N ILE A 210 1.76 -10.39 -14.81
CA ILE A 210 1.97 -9.36 -13.79
C ILE A 210 1.00 -9.54 -12.62
N PHE A 211 1.43 -9.15 -11.44
CA PHE A 211 0.58 -8.94 -10.26
C PHE A 211 0.33 -7.45 -10.08
N CYS A 212 -0.93 -7.02 -10.20
CA CYS A 212 -1.29 -5.61 -10.25
C CYS A 212 -2.58 -5.30 -9.48
N ASP A 213 -2.79 -4.03 -9.12
CA ASP A 213 -4.02 -3.56 -8.48
C ASP A 213 -4.92 -2.88 -9.51
N LEU A 214 -6.17 -3.32 -9.61
CA LEU A 214 -7.19 -2.72 -10.48
C LEU A 214 -8.28 -1.97 -9.69
N GLN A 215 -7.99 -1.57 -8.45
CA GLN A 215 -8.91 -0.76 -7.63
C GLN A 215 -9.48 0.46 -8.38
N ASP A 216 -8.70 1.12 -9.23
CA ASP A 216 -9.17 2.31 -9.97
C ASP A 216 -10.05 1.99 -11.19
N GLY A 217 -10.18 0.71 -11.56
CA GLY A 217 -10.99 0.27 -12.69
C GLY A 217 -10.57 0.90 -14.01
N VAL A 218 -11.53 1.29 -14.85
CA VAL A 218 -11.23 2.01 -16.10
C VAL A 218 -10.93 3.48 -15.80
N THR A 219 -9.64 3.81 -15.88
CA THR A 219 -9.14 5.16 -15.60
C THR A 219 -9.38 6.16 -16.74
N LYS A 220 -9.48 5.71 -18.00
CA LYS A 220 -9.69 6.60 -19.15
C LYS A 220 -10.36 5.88 -20.32
N TRP A 221 -11.22 6.59 -21.05
CA TRP A 221 -11.80 6.13 -22.32
C TRP A 221 -11.13 6.85 -23.49
N ILE A 222 -10.78 6.12 -24.55
CA ILE A 222 -10.19 6.66 -25.78
C ILE A 222 -10.98 6.13 -26.96
N GLY A 223 -11.84 6.97 -27.54
CA GLY A 223 -12.78 6.54 -28.58
C GLY A 223 -13.70 5.42 -28.06
N SER A 224 -13.68 4.26 -28.73
CA SER A 224 -14.41 3.07 -28.31
C SER A 224 -13.65 2.18 -27.33
N GLY A 225 -12.36 2.42 -27.09
CA GLY A 225 -11.54 1.60 -26.19
C GLY A 225 -11.41 2.15 -24.77
N ALA A 226 -10.97 1.27 -23.86
CA ALA A 226 -10.82 1.54 -22.44
C ALA A 226 -9.36 1.35 -22.01
N LEU A 227 -8.85 2.29 -21.23
CA LEU A 227 -7.49 2.30 -20.69
C LEU A 227 -7.53 2.22 -19.16
N ILE A 228 -6.76 1.29 -18.62
CA ILE A 228 -6.50 1.16 -17.19
C ILE A 228 -5.02 1.46 -16.94
N HIS A 229 -4.74 2.35 -16.02
CA HIS A 229 -3.39 2.54 -15.50
C HIS A 229 -3.25 1.73 -14.20
N THR A 230 -2.20 0.93 -14.10
CA THR A 230 -1.83 0.23 -12.86
C THR A 230 -0.37 0.50 -12.51
N GLY A 231 -0.01 0.24 -11.25
CA GLY A 231 1.28 0.59 -10.68
C GLY A 231 1.31 1.99 -10.05
N SER A 232 2.51 2.55 -9.86
CA SER A 232 2.69 3.89 -9.29
C SER A 232 2.98 4.93 -10.37
N LYS A 233 3.02 6.21 -10.01
CA LYS A 233 3.40 7.32 -10.92
C LYS A 233 4.73 7.06 -11.66
N ASP A 234 5.69 6.45 -10.99
CA ASP A 234 7.02 6.17 -11.55
C ASP A 234 7.08 4.78 -12.24
N HIS A 235 6.18 3.87 -11.87
CA HIS A 235 6.12 2.50 -12.38
C HIS A 235 4.74 2.23 -13.03
N ILE A 236 4.40 2.98 -14.08
CA ILE A 236 3.10 2.88 -14.77
C ILE A 236 3.13 1.76 -15.79
N LEU A 237 2.20 0.80 -15.67
CA LEU A 237 1.85 -0.14 -16.72
C LEU A 237 0.41 0.11 -17.19
N LYS A 238 0.20 0.07 -18.51
CA LYS A 238 -1.12 0.27 -19.13
C LYS A 238 -1.76 -1.07 -19.46
N LEU A 239 -3.06 -1.21 -19.19
CA LEU A 239 -3.88 -2.28 -19.75
C LEU A 239 -4.87 -1.65 -20.73
N TRP A 240 -4.83 -2.09 -21.97
CA TRP A 240 -5.66 -1.54 -23.05
C TRP A 240 -6.69 -2.55 -23.51
N ILE A 241 -7.97 -2.15 -23.53
CA ILE A 241 -9.07 -2.93 -24.11
C ILE A 241 -9.52 -2.21 -25.38
N PRO A 242 -9.22 -2.73 -26.58
CA PRO A 242 -9.69 -2.13 -27.83
C PRO A 242 -11.20 -2.34 -27.97
N GLU A 243 -11.92 -1.40 -28.58
CA GLU A 243 -13.37 -1.51 -28.83
C GLU A 243 -14.17 -2.02 -27.62
N ALA A 244 -13.85 -1.52 -26.44
CA ALA A 244 -14.32 -1.97 -25.14
C ALA A 244 -15.84 -1.89 -24.91
N LYS A 245 -16.61 -1.40 -25.90
CA LYS A 245 -18.07 -1.32 -25.89
C LYS A 245 -18.75 -2.37 -26.78
N ASN A 246 -18.00 -3.13 -27.59
CA ASN A 246 -18.58 -4.20 -28.42
C ASN A 246 -18.88 -5.46 -27.59
N ASP A 247 -19.70 -6.37 -28.12
CA ASP A 247 -20.13 -7.57 -27.40
C ASP A 247 -18.97 -8.49 -26.99
N LYS A 248 -17.86 -8.45 -27.73
CA LYS A 248 -16.67 -9.26 -27.45
C LYS A 248 -15.90 -8.75 -26.22
N ASN A 249 -15.65 -7.45 -26.14
CA ASN A 249 -14.74 -6.86 -25.16
C ASN A 249 -15.45 -6.13 -24.00
N ALA A 250 -16.74 -5.80 -24.13
CA ALA A 250 -17.53 -5.26 -23.02
C ALA A 250 -17.52 -6.14 -21.76
N PRO A 251 -17.51 -7.50 -21.85
CA PRO A 251 -17.36 -8.35 -20.68
C PRO A 251 -16.07 -8.12 -19.88
N LEU A 252 -14.95 -7.76 -20.52
CA LEU A 252 -13.70 -7.43 -19.81
C LEU A 252 -13.86 -6.19 -18.93
N VAL A 253 -14.45 -5.13 -19.48
CA VAL A 253 -14.74 -3.90 -18.72
C VAL A 253 -15.68 -4.19 -17.56
N GLN A 254 -16.74 -4.96 -17.80
CA GLN A 254 -17.70 -5.32 -16.77
C GLN A 254 -17.06 -6.14 -15.66
N LEU A 255 -16.19 -7.10 -15.99
CA LEU A 255 -15.44 -7.88 -15.01
C LEU A 255 -14.55 -6.95 -14.16
N ILE A 256 -13.79 -6.06 -14.79
CA ILE A 256 -12.92 -5.09 -14.09
C ILE A 256 -13.73 -4.24 -13.11
N GLN A 257 -14.82 -3.63 -13.58
CA GLN A 257 -15.60 -2.72 -12.75
C GLN A 257 -16.40 -3.41 -11.65
N LYS A 258 -16.92 -4.63 -11.89
CA LYS A 258 -17.72 -5.34 -10.89
C LYS A 258 -16.88 -6.10 -9.87
N ARG A 259 -15.74 -6.66 -10.28
CA ARG A 259 -14.95 -7.56 -9.44
C ARG A 259 -13.78 -6.88 -8.76
N TYR A 260 -13.06 -6.00 -9.46
CA TYR A 260 -11.76 -5.52 -8.97
C TYR A 260 -11.76 -4.05 -8.56
N ALA A 261 -12.58 -3.20 -9.19
CA ALA A 261 -12.61 -1.77 -8.90
C ALA A 261 -13.24 -1.42 -7.53
N GLY A 262 -12.95 -0.22 -7.03
CA GLY A 262 -13.49 0.32 -5.77
C GLY A 262 -13.07 -0.50 -4.55
N LEU A 263 -14.06 -0.94 -3.77
CA LEU A 263 -13.88 -1.88 -2.65
C LEU A 263 -14.07 -3.35 -3.09
N GLY A 264 -13.91 -3.63 -4.39
CA GLY A 264 -13.81 -4.99 -4.93
C GLY A 264 -12.49 -5.66 -4.58
N ARG A 265 -12.18 -6.79 -5.22
CA ARG A 265 -10.98 -7.60 -4.93
C ARG A 265 -9.67 -6.84 -5.10
N GLY A 266 -9.59 -5.84 -5.99
CA GLY A 266 -8.40 -5.05 -6.25
C GLY A 266 -7.30 -5.83 -6.97
N TYR A 267 -6.46 -6.52 -6.21
CA TYR A 267 -5.31 -7.26 -6.73
C TYR A 267 -5.70 -8.46 -7.60
N VAL A 268 -4.94 -8.65 -8.68
CA VAL A 268 -5.22 -9.65 -9.71
C VAL A 268 -3.96 -10.00 -10.50
N TYR A 269 -3.98 -11.17 -11.13
CA TYR A 269 -2.97 -11.60 -12.10
C TYR A 269 -3.43 -11.28 -13.51
N VAL A 270 -2.59 -10.57 -14.27
CA VAL A 270 -2.86 -10.25 -15.69
C VAL A 270 -1.78 -10.85 -16.56
N SER A 271 -2.16 -11.66 -17.54
CA SER A 271 -1.25 -12.33 -18.48
C SER A 271 -1.47 -11.82 -19.89
N GLY A 272 -0.39 -11.52 -20.59
CA GLY A 272 -0.47 -11.08 -21.97
C GLY A 272 0.88 -10.70 -22.55
N LYS A 273 0.86 -10.43 -23.85
CA LYS A 273 2.00 -9.87 -24.56
C LYS A 273 2.20 -8.42 -24.11
N ALA A 274 3.32 -8.14 -23.45
CA ALA A 274 3.71 -6.78 -23.09
C ALA A 274 4.37 -6.11 -24.29
N VAL A 275 4.05 -4.84 -24.55
CA VAL A 275 4.64 -4.07 -25.65
C VAL A 275 4.98 -2.66 -25.18
N MET A 276 6.00 -2.04 -25.76
CA MET A 276 6.27 -0.62 -25.52
C MET A 276 5.35 0.26 -26.36
N TYR A 277 4.58 1.14 -25.71
CA TYR A 277 3.72 2.11 -26.37
C TYR A 277 3.84 3.50 -25.74
N ARG A 278 4.39 4.45 -26.51
CA ARG A 278 4.69 5.83 -26.08
C ARG A 278 5.45 5.85 -24.75
N ASP A 279 6.60 5.17 -24.75
CA ASP A 279 7.56 5.09 -23.63
C ASP A 279 7.04 4.43 -22.35
N LYS A 280 5.93 3.69 -22.43
CA LYS A 280 5.38 2.93 -21.31
C LYS A 280 5.03 1.51 -21.73
N PRO A 281 5.21 0.51 -20.85
CA PRO A 281 4.76 -0.85 -21.11
C PRO A 281 3.23 -0.91 -21.12
N GLU A 282 2.68 -1.68 -22.06
CA GLU A 282 1.25 -1.89 -22.24
C GLU A 282 0.95 -3.36 -22.50
N ILE A 283 -0.14 -3.88 -21.93
CA ILE A 283 -0.69 -5.20 -22.27
C ILE A 283 -2.09 -4.97 -22.86
N THR A 284 -2.32 -5.49 -24.07
CA THR A 284 -3.65 -5.47 -24.68
C THR A 284 -4.49 -6.65 -24.18
N LEU A 285 -5.70 -6.36 -23.72
CA LEU A 285 -6.68 -7.32 -23.20
C LEU A 285 -7.79 -7.55 -24.23
N THR A 286 -7.94 -8.79 -24.68
CA THR A 286 -8.96 -9.20 -25.66
C THR A 286 -9.67 -10.51 -25.30
N ASP A 287 -9.25 -11.16 -24.21
CA ASP A 287 -9.87 -12.39 -23.68
C ASP A 287 -9.92 -12.34 -22.14
N LEU A 288 -11.03 -12.79 -21.56
CA LEU A 288 -11.21 -12.89 -20.11
C LEU A 288 -10.16 -13.78 -19.43
N LYS A 289 -9.63 -14.78 -20.14
CA LYS A 289 -8.58 -15.68 -19.64
C LYS A 289 -7.25 -14.99 -19.34
N GLN A 290 -7.07 -13.76 -19.84
CA GLN A 290 -5.91 -12.94 -19.49
C GLN A 290 -5.97 -12.42 -18.05
N ILE A 291 -7.13 -12.49 -17.38
CA ILE A 291 -7.33 -12.02 -16.01
C ILE A 291 -7.61 -13.24 -15.13
N SER A 292 -6.82 -13.43 -14.08
CA SER A 292 -6.97 -14.54 -13.14
C SER A 292 -6.92 -14.07 -11.69
N ASP A 293 -7.79 -14.64 -10.86
CA ASP A 293 -7.76 -14.46 -9.41
C ASP A 293 -6.68 -15.32 -8.73
N PHE A 294 -6.17 -16.31 -9.44
CA PHE A 294 -5.23 -17.30 -8.94
C PHE A 294 -3.89 -17.13 -9.63
N CYS A 295 -2.82 -17.40 -8.87
CA CYS A 295 -1.48 -17.52 -9.41
C CYS A 295 -1.49 -18.53 -10.58
N PRO A 296 -0.78 -18.26 -11.69
CA PRO A 296 -0.58 -19.25 -12.73
C PRO A 296 -0.05 -20.55 -12.12
N ILE A 297 -0.67 -21.67 -12.44
CA ILE A 297 -0.20 -22.97 -12.01
C ILE A 297 1.02 -23.30 -12.88
N PHE A 298 2.13 -23.70 -12.25
CA PHE A 298 3.21 -24.33 -13.00
C PHE A 298 2.64 -25.53 -13.77
N PRO A 299 2.95 -25.72 -15.06
CA PRO A 299 2.86 -27.07 -15.58
C PRO A 299 3.77 -27.95 -14.69
N PRO A 300 3.30 -29.11 -14.22
CA PRO A 300 4.11 -30.05 -13.45
C PRO A 300 5.36 -30.49 -14.20
#